data_AF-A0A286TZK8-F1
#
_entry.id   AF-A0A286TZK8-F1
#
_cell.length_a   1.000
_cell.length_b   1.000
_cell.length_c   1.000
_cell.angle_alpha   90.00
_cell.angle_beta   90.00
_cell.angle_gamma   90.00
#
_symmetry.space_group_name_H-M   'P 1'
#
loop_
_entity.id
_entity.type
_entity.pdbx_description
1 polymer ?
#
loop_
_entity_poly.entity_id
_entity_poly.type
_entity_poly.pdbx_seq_one_letter_code
_entity_poly.pdbx_strand_id
1 'polypeptide(L)' 'MEEKKLVERNIEILDDLMAQVLKNKTPQERIMITFNMWSSAKKQLTNFLHSLHSEWSEKEIQQEVARRLSHGIV' A
#
# COMPACT_ATOMS: atom_id res chain seq x y z
N MET A 1 19.05 -17.44 -32.79
CA MET A 1 18.65 -16.21 -32.06
C MET A 1 17.25 -16.48 -31.55
N GLU A 2 17.10 -16.61 -30.24
CA GLU A 2 15.81 -16.98 -29.64
C GLU A 2 15.02 -15.69 -29.38
N GLU A 3 13.90 -15.57 -30.09
CA GLU A 3 13.04 -14.41 -30.07
C GLU A 3 12.37 -14.32 -28.69
N LYS A 4 12.74 -13.31 -27.90
CA LYS A 4 12.09 -13.02 -26.60
C LYS A 4 10.66 -12.59 -26.88
N LYS A 5 9.74 -13.55 -26.90
CA LYS A 5 8.30 -13.30 -26.93
C LYS A 5 7.94 -12.55 -25.65
N LEU A 6 7.61 -11.27 -25.78
CA LEU A 6 7.07 -10.48 -24.68
C LEU A 6 5.71 -11.09 -24.35
N VAL A 7 5.64 -11.81 -23.23
CA VAL A 7 4.38 -12.32 -22.70
C VAL A 7 3.55 -11.10 -22.35
N GLU A 8 2.35 -11.02 -22.92
CA GLU A 8 1.33 -10.02 -22.61
C GLU A 8 1.00 -10.16 -21.11
N ARG A 9 1.69 -9.38 -20.28
CA ARG A 9 1.56 -9.42 -18.82
C ARG A 9 0.48 -8.44 -18.41
N ASN A 10 -0.68 -8.97 -18.02
CA ASN A 10 -1.68 -8.20 -17.30
C ASN A 10 -1.07 -7.76 -15.96
N ILE A 11 -0.95 -6.45 -15.75
CA ILE A 11 -0.33 -5.90 -14.53
C ILE A 11 -1.14 -6.22 -13.27
N GLU A 12 -2.41 -6.61 -13.44
CA GLU A 12 -3.36 -6.95 -12.40
C GLU A 12 -3.26 -8.41 -11.94
N ILE A 13 -2.61 -9.28 -12.73
CA ILE A 13 -2.47 -10.71 -12.42
C ILE A 13 -1.06 -10.98 -11.93
N LEU A 14 -0.94 -11.52 -10.72
CA LEU A 14 0.35 -11.91 -10.17
C LEU A 14 0.90 -13.12 -10.93
N ASP A 15 2.16 -13.04 -11.36
CA ASP A 15 2.89 -14.17 -11.94
C ASP A 15 3.00 -15.32 -10.93
N ASP A 16 2.84 -16.57 -11.38
CA ASP A 16 2.86 -17.77 -10.53
C ASP A 16 4.13 -17.89 -9.68
N LEU A 17 5.28 -17.47 -10.23
CA LEU A 17 6.54 -17.45 -9.48
C LEU A 17 6.46 -16.48 -8.31
N MET A 18 5.91 -15.29 -8.54
CA MET A 18 5.72 -14.29 -7.49
C MET A 18 4.68 -14.72 -6.47
N ALA A 19 3.62 -15.41 -6.89
CA ALA A 19 2.65 -15.99 -5.96
C ALA A 19 3.34 -16.99 -5.00
N GLN A 20 4.23 -17.83 -5.51
CA GLN A 20 4.99 -18.77 -4.68
C GLN A 20 5.98 -18.06 -3.73
N VAL A 21 6.63 -16.97 -4.20
CA VAL A 21 7.51 -16.13 -3.36
C VAL A 21 6.76 -15.50 -2.19
N LEU A 22 5.54 -15.00 -2.42
CA LEU A 22 4.70 -14.42 -1.37
C LEU A 22 4.16 -15.49 -0.41
N LYS A 23 3.76 -16.65 -0.94
CA LYS A 23 3.26 -17.79 -0.15
C LYS A 23 4.32 -18.31 0.84
N ASN A 24 5.58 -18.32 0.43
CA ASN A 24 6.70 -18.83 1.25
C ASN A 24 7.28 -17.81 2.25
N LYS A 25 6.73 -16.59 2.35
CA LYS A 25 7.16 -15.63 3.38
C LYS A 25 6.95 -16.21 4.78
N THR A 26 7.86 -15.91 5.69
CA THR A 26 7.71 -16.22 7.11
C THR A 26 6.62 -15.34 7.73
N PRO A 27 6.03 -15.74 8.88
CA PRO A 27 5.11 -14.88 9.61
C PRO A 27 5.66 -13.47 9.90
N GLN A 28 6.95 -13.38 10.26
CA GLN A 28 7.63 -12.12 10.58
C GLN A 28 7.73 -11.22 9.35
N GLU A 29 8.10 -11.77 8.20
CA GLU A 29 8.14 -11.00 6.94
C GLU A 29 6.74 -10.52 6.52
N ARG A 30 5.70 -11.36 6.69
CA ARG A 30 4.32 -10.94 6.41
C ARG A 30 3.89 -9.76 7.27
N ILE A 31 4.17 -9.82 8.57
CA ILE A 31 3.87 -8.74 9.51
C ILE A 31 4.64 -7.46 9.13
N MET A 32 5.93 -7.60 8.80
CA MET A 32 6.75 -6.47 8.36
C MET A 32 6.19 -5.81 7.08
N ILE A 33 5.74 -6.60 6.11
CA ILE A 33 5.05 -6.09 4.91
C ILE A 33 3.81 -5.28 5.32
N THR A 34 2.95 -5.80 6.19
CA THR A 34 1.74 -5.11 6.65
C THR A 34 2.08 -3.77 7.33
N PHE A 35 3.06 -3.74 8.23
CA PHE A 35 3.47 -2.49 8.89
C PHE A 35 4.03 -1.45 7.91
N ASN A 36 4.80 -1.91 6.92
CA ASN A 36 5.33 -1.04 5.88
C ASN A 36 4.21 -0.48 4.98
N MET A 37 3.23 -1.31 4.61
CA MET A 37 2.05 -0.88 3.87
C MET A 37 1.25 0.17 4.65
N TRP A 38 1.00 -0.09 5.94
CA TRP A 38 0.29 0.84 6.82
C TRP A 38 1.01 2.20 6.91
N SER A 39 2.32 2.18 7.17
CA SER A 39 3.14 3.40 7.29
C SER A 39 3.17 4.20 5.99
N SER A 40 3.27 3.49 4.85
CA SER A 40 3.23 4.11 3.53
C SER A 40 1.87 4.76 3.25
N ALA A 41 0.76 4.04 3.49
CA ALA A 41 -0.59 4.55 3.29
C ALA A 41 -0.86 5.77 4.18
N LYS A 42 -0.45 5.72 5.46
CA LYS A 42 -0.54 6.86 6.38
C LYS A 42 0.17 8.09 5.81
N LYS A 43 1.43 7.94 5.40
CA LYS A 43 2.23 9.05 4.85
C LYS A 43 1.61 9.64 3.59
N GLN A 44 1.18 8.79 2.65
CA GLN A 44 0.57 9.24 1.41
C GLN A 44 -0.73 10.00 1.69
N LEU A 45 -1.58 9.47 2.58
CA LEU A 45 -2.86 10.09 2.91
C LEU A 45 -2.68 11.41 3.66
N THR A 46 -1.76 11.49 4.62
CA THR A 46 -1.41 12.75 5.30
C THR A 46 -1.01 13.81 4.29
N ASN A 47 -0.07 13.50 3.38
CA ASN A 47 0.39 14.46 2.37
C ASN A 47 -0.73 14.88 1.41
N PHE A 48 -1.55 13.92 0.98
CA PHE A 48 -2.70 14.19 0.12
C PHE A 48 -3.70 15.13 0.80
N LEU A 49 -4.03 14.90 2.07
CA LEU A 49 -4.94 15.76 2.81
C LEU A 49 -4.36 17.16 3.02
N HIS A 50 -3.06 17.29 3.32
CA HIS A 50 -2.41 18.60 3.35
C HIS A 50 -2.50 19.35 2.03
N SER A 51 -2.39 18.64 0.89
CA SER A 51 -2.50 19.28 -0.43
C SER A 51 -3.93 19.74 -0.77
N LEU A 52 -4.94 19.08 -0.22
CA LEU A 52 -6.35 19.40 -0.48
C LEU A 52 -6.93 20.40 0.52
N HIS A 53 -6.47 20.36 1.77
CA HIS A 53 -7.00 21.10 2.90
C HIS A 53 -5.88 21.87 3.61
N SER A 54 -5.34 22.89 2.93
CA SER A 54 -4.29 23.75 3.49
C SER A 54 -4.72 24.52 4.73
N GLU A 55 -6.03 24.67 4.92
CA GLU A 55 -6.67 25.34 6.04
C GLU A 55 -6.85 24.47 7.29
N TRP A 56 -6.73 23.14 7.14
CA TRP A 56 -6.89 22.23 8.27
C TRP A 56 -5.68 22.26 9.18
N SER A 57 -5.95 22.18 10.48
CA SER A 57 -4.92 21.93 11.49
C SER A 57 -4.36 20.51 11.37
N GLU A 58 -3.14 20.31 11.88
CA GLU A 58 -2.52 18.99 11.94
C GLU A 58 -3.43 17.97 12.66
N LYS A 59 -4.18 18.42 13.67
CA LYS A 59 -5.09 17.56 14.43
C LYS A 59 -6.24 17.03 13.55
N GLU A 60 -6.84 17.90 12.74
CA GLU A 60 -7.91 17.52 11.81
C GLU A 60 -7.39 16.55 10.75
N ILE A 61 -6.18 16.80 10.23
CA ILE A 61 -5.52 15.88 9.30
C ILE A 61 -5.32 14.51 9.95
N GLN A 62 -4.73 14.44 11.15
CA GLN A 62 -4.48 13.15 11.82
C GLN A 62 -5.77 12.40 12.16
N GLN A 63 -6.84 13.11 12.55
CA GLN A 63 -8.16 12.52 12.80
C GLN A 63 -8.73 11.89 11.52
N GLU A 64 -8.69 12.61 10.41
CA GLU A 64 -9.21 12.09 9.14
C GLU A 64 -8.36 10.94 8.58
N VAL A 65 -7.04 11.00 8.75
CA VAL A 65 -6.13 9.89 8.41
C VAL A 65 -6.49 8.64 9.22
N ALA A 66 -6.67 8.77 10.54
CA ALA A 66 -7.04 7.66 11.41
C ALA A 66 -8.40 7.07 11.01
N ARG A 67 -9.39 7.93 10.75
CA ARG A 67 -10.73 7.53 10.29
C ARG A 67 -10.67 6.75 8.98
N ARG A 68 -9.90 7.20 7.98
CA ARG A 68 -9.81 6.50 6.69
C ARG A 68 -9.04 5.19 6.76
N LEU A 69 -7.91 5.15 7.47
CA LEU A 69 -7.13 3.92 7.61
C LEU A 69 -7.86 2.83 8.41
N SER A 70 -8.72 3.24 9.34
CA SER A 70 -9.56 2.32 10.11
C SER A 70 -10.88 1.96 9.44
N HIS A 71 -11.13 2.42 8.20
CA HIS A 71 -12.40 2.26 7.50
C HIS A 71 -13.60 2.83 8.27
N GLY A 72 -13.39 3.90 9.05
CA GLY A 72 -14.44 4.61 9.79
C GLY A 72 -14.79 4.00 11.15
N ILE A 73 -13.97 3.07 11.66
CA ILE A 73 -14.18 2.43 12.97
C ILE A 73 -13.74 3.36 14.14
N VAL A 74 -12.91 4.37 13.84
CA VAL A 74 -12.35 5.32 14.82
C VAL A 74 -13.32 6.45 15.14
#